data_AF-A0A7J7CLR0-F1
#
_entry.id   AF-A0A7J7CLR0-F1
#
_cell.length_a   1.000
_cell.length_b   1.000
_cell.length_c   1.000
_cell.angle_alpha   90.00
_cell.angle_beta   90.00
_cell.angle_gamma   90.00
#
_symmetry.space_group_name_H-M   'P 1'
#
loop_
_entity.id
_entity.type
_entity.pdbx_description
1 polymer ?
#
loop_
_entity_poly.entity_id
_entity_poly.type
_entity_poly.pdbx_seq_one_letter_code
_entity_poly.pdbx_strand_id
1 'polypeptide(L)'
;MNRREFKPRTKPYILLSSLPRSPMAPFELCIFFLFLLSFIQISIGVEDCQSVCDGNIFGGNPVVRFPFQFKTGSKTSRCGFPGFDLACDKNGFSILTLPHAGQFVVEYIDYRSQSIWFNDPGFCLPKRLLDSSFNLSDTPFIEEYNRYFTFLNCSDSSDGSNSQMILPQSRYLSCLSQENYTAWALPTDVYESQGAIYPSCTVISKTVYVPVPWLRWTDLSAGSRLLWVEPDCKECEEAGGTCGFAGDSGLDIGCFNLPKDGGIPRSAKYGIAIGIGIPGLLCLIGLVGYLYGRVKSYSQRHRAVSTEFSSSIAPQPVIIVSGLDGQTIEKFPKTLLGESRRLPRPGDNTCPICLAEYQPKETIRTIPECNHYFHAVCIDEWLRMNPTCPLCRKSPDSSSRITPSCSASSSSTSLPSSP
;
A
#
# COMPACT_ATOMS: atom_id res chain seq x y z
N MET A 1 30.40 14.68 99.87
CA MET A 1 30.18 15.49 98.66
C MET A 1 30.85 14.77 97.49
N ASN A 2 30.21 13.74 96.92
CA ASN A 2 29.35 13.79 95.72
C ASN A 2 30.12 14.36 94.51
N ARG A 3 30.74 13.55 93.65
CA ARG A 3 30.18 12.55 92.70
C ARG A 3 29.06 13.14 91.82
N ARG A 4 29.40 13.48 90.57
CA ARG A 4 28.53 13.60 89.40
C ARG A 4 29.32 12.98 88.25
N GLU A 5 29.14 11.69 87.96
CA GLU A 5 28.19 11.18 86.96
C GLU A 5 28.12 12.03 85.68
N PHE A 6 28.74 11.52 84.60
CA PHE A 6 28.19 11.70 83.27
C PHE A 6 28.09 10.34 82.58
N LYS A 7 26.84 10.03 82.24
CA LYS A 7 26.26 8.76 81.84
C LYS A 7 26.47 8.51 80.34
N PRO A 8 26.68 7.27 79.89
CA PRO A 8 26.79 6.94 78.48
C PRO A 8 25.41 7.01 77.81
N ARG A 9 25.30 7.68 76.66
CA ARG A 9 24.12 7.58 75.79
C ARG A 9 24.43 6.62 74.64
N THR A 10 24.02 5.38 74.84
CA THR A 10 23.61 4.46 73.78
C THR A 10 22.55 5.14 72.90
N LYS A 11 22.79 5.25 71.60
CA LYS A 11 21.75 5.41 70.59
C LYS A 11 21.77 4.19 69.66
N PRO A 12 20.59 3.74 69.21
CA PRO A 12 20.36 2.36 68.81
C PRO A 12 20.90 2.06 67.41
N TYR A 13 21.37 0.83 67.25
CA TYR A 13 21.47 0.17 65.95
C TYR A 13 20.10 0.20 65.27
N ILE A 14 19.96 0.98 64.20
CA ILE A 14 18.90 0.74 63.23
C ILE A 14 19.40 -0.40 62.35
N LEU A 15 18.82 -1.58 62.56
CA LEU A 15 18.82 -2.68 61.60
C LEU A 15 18.34 -2.14 60.25
N LEU A 16 19.27 -1.96 59.30
CA LEU A 16 18.95 -1.95 57.88
C LEU A 16 18.63 -3.40 57.47
N SER A 17 17.47 -3.88 57.92
CA SER A 17 16.86 -5.08 57.39
C SER A 17 16.38 -4.79 55.98
N SER A 18 17.02 -5.44 55.01
CA SER A 18 16.38 -6.06 53.85
C SER A 18 15.26 -5.24 53.17
N LEU A 19 15.64 -4.29 52.33
CA LEU A 19 14.81 -3.98 51.16
C LEU A 19 14.90 -5.17 50.20
N PRO A 20 13.80 -5.85 49.86
CA PRO A 20 13.83 -6.82 48.78
C PRO A 20 14.10 -6.05 47.50
N ARG A 21 15.29 -6.26 46.92
CA ARG A 21 15.55 -5.95 45.51
C ARG A 21 14.63 -6.85 44.70
N SER A 22 13.43 -6.38 44.41
CA SER A 22 12.60 -7.03 43.40
C SER A 22 13.38 -7.00 42.08
N PRO A 23 13.51 -8.12 41.37
CA PRO A 23 14.00 -8.07 40.01
C PRO A 23 12.96 -7.27 39.22
N MET A 24 13.35 -6.11 38.69
CA MET A 24 12.51 -5.36 37.76
C MET A 24 12.06 -6.34 36.67
N ALA A 25 10.74 -6.52 36.55
CA ALA A 25 10.18 -7.45 35.59
C ALA A 25 10.59 -6.98 34.18
N PRO A 26 11.03 -7.88 33.29
CA PRO A 26 11.43 -7.54 31.91
C PRO A 26 10.32 -6.81 31.12
N PHE A 27 9.07 -6.90 31.59
CA PHE A 27 7.91 -6.21 31.05
C PHE A 27 7.97 -4.68 31.22
N GLU A 28 8.42 -4.20 32.39
CA GLU A 28 8.49 -2.76 32.70
C GLU A 28 9.59 -2.04 31.90
N LEU A 29 10.72 -2.73 31.68
CA LEU A 29 11.79 -2.24 30.80
C LEU A 29 11.31 -2.12 29.34
N CYS A 30 10.48 -3.06 28.89
CA CYS A 30 9.93 -3.06 27.52
C CYS A 30 8.97 -1.89 27.30
N ILE A 31 8.10 -1.60 28.27
CA ILE A 31 7.18 -0.45 28.24
C ILE A 31 7.98 0.86 28.24
N PHE A 32 9.05 0.96 29.03
CA PHE A 32 9.90 2.15 29.06
C PHE A 32 10.60 2.41 27.72
N PHE A 33 11.08 1.36 27.04
CA PHE A 33 11.66 1.50 25.69
C PHE A 33 10.61 1.84 24.62
N LEU A 34 9.40 1.30 24.69
CA LEU A 34 8.29 1.67 23.80
C LEU A 34 7.85 3.13 24.01
N PHE A 35 7.88 3.60 25.26
CA PHE A 35 7.57 4.98 25.60
C PHE A 35 8.67 5.96 25.13
N LEU A 36 9.95 5.54 25.13
CA LEU A 36 11.03 6.35 24.54
C LEU A 36 10.98 6.41 23.01
N LEU A 37 10.48 5.36 22.35
CA LEU A 37 10.29 5.33 20.89
C LEU A 37 9.11 6.20 20.43
N SER A 38 8.09 6.44 21.27
CA SER A 38 6.96 7.32 20.93
C SER A 38 7.29 8.82 21.01
N PHE A 39 8.39 9.21 21.65
CA PHE A 39 8.88 10.61 21.68
C PHE A 39 9.78 10.98 20.50
N ILE A 40 10.12 10.05 19.61
CA ILE A 40 10.85 10.35 18.37
C ILE A 40 9.83 10.75 17.29
N GLN A 41 9.10 11.84 17.53
CA GLN A 41 8.45 12.61 16.47
C GLN A 41 9.43 13.71 16.09
N ILE A 42 10.28 13.43 15.09
CA ILE A 42 11.04 14.48 14.43
C ILE A 42 10.05 15.20 13.52
N SER A 43 9.39 16.23 14.04
CA SER A 43 8.68 17.20 13.21
C SER A 43 9.72 18.03 12.47
N ILE A 44 10.25 17.47 11.37
CA ILE A 44 10.91 18.30 10.36
C ILE A 44 9.78 19.14 9.77
N GLY A 45 9.81 20.45 10.03
CA GLY A 45 8.98 21.40 9.29
C GLY A 45 9.44 21.41 7.83
N VAL A 46 9.00 20.43 7.06
CA VAL A 46 9.06 20.46 5.61
C VAL A 46 8.02 21.49 5.19
N GLU A 47 8.44 22.57 4.51
CA GLU A 47 7.47 23.45 3.86
C GLU A 47 6.60 22.58 2.94
N ASP A 48 5.31 22.48 3.28
CA ASP A 48 4.37 21.62 2.56
C ASP A 48 4.07 22.27 1.21
N CYS A 49 4.81 21.86 0.19
CA CYS A 49 4.59 22.31 -1.18
C CYS A 49 3.24 21.75 -1.63
N GLN A 50 2.23 22.61 -1.74
CA GLN A 50 0.91 22.23 -2.22
C GLN A 50 1.03 21.55 -3.58
N SER A 51 0.63 20.29 -3.65
CA SER A 51 0.92 19.40 -4.79
C SER A 51 -0.27 19.16 -5.71
N VAL A 52 -1.47 19.63 -5.32
CA VAL A 52 -2.72 19.39 -6.04
C VAL A 52 -3.67 20.59 -5.88
N CYS A 53 -4.42 20.94 -6.93
CA CYS A 53 -5.55 21.86 -6.82
C CYS A 53 -6.72 21.15 -6.12
N ASP A 54 -7.24 21.73 -5.03
CA ASP A 54 -8.42 21.22 -4.31
C ASP A 54 -9.70 21.45 -5.15
N GLY A 55 -9.89 20.59 -6.15
CA GLY A 55 -11.03 20.61 -7.07
C GLY A 55 -11.82 19.30 -7.01
N ASN A 56 -13.14 19.41 -7.04
CA ASN A 56 -14.08 18.28 -6.97
C ASN A 56 -14.36 17.72 -8.38
N ILE A 57 -13.44 17.01 -9.04
CA ILE A 57 -13.70 16.39 -10.35
C ILE A 57 -13.08 14.98 -10.52
N PHE A 58 -13.87 14.10 -11.17
CA PHE A 58 -13.49 12.78 -11.69
C PHE A 58 -12.47 12.92 -12.83
N GLY A 59 -11.24 12.48 -12.60
CA GLY A 59 -10.11 12.64 -13.53
C GLY A 59 -9.02 13.45 -12.82
N GLY A 60 -8.28 12.76 -11.94
CA GLY A 60 -7.40 13.39 -10.96
C GLY A 60 -6.45 14.41 -11.58
N ASN A 61 -6.28 15.55 -10.92
CA ASN A 61 -5.25 16.52 -11.24
C ASN A 61 -3.87 15.85 -11.27
N PRO A 62 -2.97 16.26 -12.20
CA PRO A 62 -1.62 15.73 -12.22
C PRO A 62 -0.94 16.04 -10.89
N VAL A 63 -0.17 15.06 -10.37
CA VAL A 63 0.65 15.29 -9.18
C VAL A 63 1.75 16.26 -9.55
N VAL A 64 1.75 17.44 -8.92
CA VAL A 64 2.73 18.50 -9.16
C VAL A 64 3.92 18.31 -8.21
N ARG A 65 5.11 18.24 -8.79
CA ARG A 65 6.41 18.13 -8.13
C ARG A 65 7.38 19.08 -8.84
N PHE A 66 8.53 19.32 -8.22
CA PHE A 66 9.64 20.02 -8.86
C PHE A 66 9.91 19.46 -10.28
N PRO A 67 10.09 20.30 -11.32
CA PRO A 67 10.26 21.76 -11.28
C PRO A 67 8.97 22.57 -11.19
N PHE A 68 7.80 21.95 -11.31
CA PHE A 68 6.53 22.66 -11.30
C PHE A 68 6.12 23.08 -9.90
N GLN A 69 5.44 24.22 -9.82
CA GLN A 69 4.86 24.73 -8.58
C GLN A 69 3.58 25.50 -8.86
N PHE A 70 2.69 25.56 -7.89
CA PHE A 70 1.58 26.52 -7.93
C PHE A 70 2.03 27.88 -7.41
N LYS A 71 1.58 28.97 -8.04
CA LYS A 71 1.83 30.33 -7.54
C LYS A 71 1.08 30.57 -6.23
N THR A 72 1.76 30.41 -5.10
CA THR A 72 1.21 30.66 -3.77
C THR A 72 1.67 32.01 -3.22
N GLY A 73 1.05 33.11 -3.67
CA GLY A 73 1.28 34.46 -3.13
C GLY A 73 2.70 35.03 -3.34
N SER A 74 3.04 36.08 -2.59
CA SER A 74 4.25 36.91 -2.76
C SER A 74 5.57 36.28 -2.28
N LYS A 75 5.58 35.02 -1.83
CA LYS A 75 6.78 34.37 -1.29
C LYS A 75 7.31 33.40 -2.35
N THR A 76 8.54 33.59 -2.79
CA THR A 76 9.23 32.63 -3.65
C THR A 76 9.47 31.36 -2.84
N SER A 77 8.60 30.37 -2.98
CA SER A 77 8.83 29.04 -2.42
C SER A 77 9.97 28.38 -3.19
N ARG A 78 10.82 27.61 -2.50
CA ARG A 78 11.87 26.76 -3.13
C ARG A 78 11.27 25.47 -3.70
N CYS A 79 9.96 25.44 -3.92
CA CYS A 79 9.19 24.27 -4.34
C CYS A 79 9.28 24.00 -5.85
N GLY A 80 9.57 25.01 -6.67
CA GLY A 80 9.64 24.92 -8.12
C GLY A 80 10.71 25.79 -8.74
N PHE A 81 10.96 25.53 -10.01
CA PHE A 81 11.97 26.21 -10.81
C PHE A 81 11.36 27.40 -11.56
N PRO A 82 12.09 28.51 -11.74
CA PRO A 82 11.57 29.66 -12.49
C PRO A 82 11.09 29.27 -13.89
N GLY A 83 9.89 29.73 -14.26
CA GLY A 83 9.27 29.42 -15.56
C GLY A 83 8.35 28.20 -15.59
N PHE A 84 8.25 27.45 -14.48
CA PHE A 84 7.39 26.26 -14.35
C PHE A 84 6.17 26.50 -13.45
N ASP A 85 5.72 27.74 -13.41
CA ASP A 85 4.58 28.15 -12.59
C ASP A 85 3.24 27.67 -13.18
N LEU A 86 2.45 27.02 -12.34
CA LEU A 86 1.07 26.62 -12.61
C LEU A 86 0.09 27.48 -11.79
N ALA A 87 -1.12 27.60 -12.30
CA ALA A 87 -2.26 28.20 -11.59
C ALA A 87 -3.40 27.19 -11.47
N CYS A 88 -4.26 27.35 -10.48
CA CYS A 88 -5.52 26.61 -10.42
C CYS A 88 -6.64 27.45 -11.02
N ASP A 89 -7.41 26.87 -11.95
CA ASP A 89 -8.66 27.47 -12.40
C ASP A 89 -9.76 27.33 -11.33
N LYS A 90 -10.85 28.09 -11.46
CA LYS A 90 -12.06 28.00 -10.63
C LYS A 90 -12.68 26.61 -10.57
N ASN A 91 -12.47 25.80 -11.62
CA ASN A 91 -12.94 24.42 -11.70
C ASN A 91 -11.95 23.42 -11.06
N GLY A 92 -10.82 23.90 -10.56
CA GLY A 92 -9.77 23.08 -9.96
C GLY A 92 -8.82 22.44 -10.95
N PHE A 93 -8.83 22.84 -12.23
CA PHE A 93 -7.85 22.36 -13.22
C PHE A 93 -6.51 23.08 -13.06
N SER A 94 -5.41 22.35 -13.32
CA SER A 94 -4.06 22.92 -13.39
C SER A 94 -3.87 23.64 -14.72
N ILE A 95 -3.47 24.91 -14.68
CA ILE A 95 -3.33 25.79 -15.84
C ILE A 95 -1.87 26.20 -16.00
N LEU A 96 -1.34 25.94 -17.19
CA LEU A 96 -0.06 26.47 -17.65
C LEU A 96 -0.29 27.75 -18.46
N THR A 97 0.41 28.82 -18.11
CA THR A 97 0.35 30.08 -18.87
C THR A 97 1.62 30.27 -19.66
N LEU A 98 1.50 30.28 -20.99
CA LEU A 98 2.58 30.56 -21.91
C LEU A 98 2.46 32.03 -22.36
N PRO A 99 3.51 32.87 -22.19
CA PRO A 99 3.43 34.32 -22.43
C PRO A 99 2.88 34.72 -23.81
N HIS A 100 3.27 33.99 -24.85
CA HIS A 100 2.91 34.29 -26.24
C HIS A 100 1.86 33.36 -26.85
N ALA A 101 1.43 32.31 -26.13
CA ALA A 101 0.47 31.32 -26.63
C ALA A 101 -0.82 31.25 -25.79
N GLY A 102 -0.85 31.84 -24.59
CA GLY A 102 -2.02 31.90 -23.72
C GLY A 102 -2.06 30.80 -22.66
N GLN A 103 -3.27 30.49 -22.18
CA GLN A 103 -3.49 29.56 -21.07
C GLN A 103 -3.95 28.19 -21.56
N PHE A 104 -3.36 27.14 -21.03
CA PHE A 104 -3.62 25.74 -21.38
C PHE A 104 -3.89 24.91 -20.13
N VAL A 105 -4.80 23.95 -20.24
CA VAL A 105 -5.06 22.96 -19.19
C VAL A 105 -3.96 21.92 -19.25
N VAL A 106 -3.36 21.61 -18.10
CA VAL A 106 -2.38 20.53 -17.96
C VAL A 106 -3.11 19.24 -17.62
N GLU A 107 -3.00 18.26 -18.49
CA GLU A 107 -3.65 16.95 -18.32
C GLU A 107 -2.74 15.98 -17.57
N TYR A 108 -1.45 15.96 -17.90
CA TYR A 108 -0.49 15.02 -17.32
C TYR A 108 0.95 15.56 -17.39
N ILE A 109 1.79 15.19 -16.42
CA ILE A 109 3.22 15.55 -16.37
C ILE A 109 4.01 14.26 -16.16
N ASP A 110 4.97 14.02 -17.05
CA ASP A 110 5.93 12.92 -16.95
C ASP A 110 7.32 13.47 -16.62
N TYR A 111 7.70 13.32 -15.36
CA TYR A 111 8.99 13.77 -14.84
C TYR A 111 10.17 12.92 -15.35
N ARG A 112 9.93 11.65 -15.70
CA ARG A 112 10.97 10.74 -16.19
C ARG A 112 11.34 11.07 -17.63
N SER A 113 10.36 11.38 -18.48
CA SER A 113 10.63 11.83 -19.84
C SER A 113 10.85 13.34 -19.96
N GLN A 114 10.63 14.09 -18.87
CA GLN A 114 10.60 15.55 -18.84
C GLN A 114 9.64 16.13 -19.88
N SER A 115 8.38 15.67 -19.84
CA SER A 115 7.33 16.10 -20.75
C SER A 115 6.03 16.48 -20.05
N ILE A 116 5.33 17.46 -20.62
CA ILE A 116 4.06 17.98 -20.12
C ILE A 116 3.01 17.90 -21.23
N TRP A 117 1.89 17.26 -20.90
CA TRP A 117 0.72 17.15 -21.75
C TRP A 117 -0.26 18.26 -21.42
N PHE A 118 -0.66 18.99 -22.46
CA PHE A 118 -1.54 20.13 -22.34
C PHE A 118 -2.63 20.12 -23.40
N ASN A 119 -3.74 20.75 -23.08
CA ASN A 119 -4.86 20.92 -23.99
C ASN A 119 -5.46 22.33 -23.87
N ASP A 120 -6.24 22.70 -24.88
CA ASP A 120 -7.03 23.91 -24.82
C ASP A 120 -8.13 23.78 -23.75
N PRO A 121 -8.42 24.82 -22.94
CA PRO A 121 -9.49 24.77 -21.95
C PRO A 121 -10.89 24.46 -22.51
N GLY A 122 -11.13 24.80 -23.79
CA GLY A 122 -12.34 24.44 -24.52
C GLY A 122 -12.25 23.11 -25.27
N PHE A 123 -11.21 22.32 -25.02
CA PHE A 123 -10.90 21.05 -25.70
C PHE A 123 -10.87 21.18 -27.23
N CYS A 124 -10.43 22.35 -27.73
CA CYS A 124 -10.27 22.58 -29.16
C CYS A 124 -8.95 23.28 -29.49
N LEU A 125 -7.85 22.56 -29.26
CA LEU A 125 -6.51 23.01 -29.62
C LEU A 125 -6.38 23.41 -31.11
N PRO A 126 -6.97 22.71 -32.09
CA PRO A 126 -6.88 23.10 -33.50
C PRO A 126 -7.41 24.50 -33.77
N LYS A 127 -8.49 24.91 -33.10
CA LYS A 127 -9.04 26.27 -33.22
C LYS A 127 -8.06 27.31 -32.71
N ARG A 128 -7.43 27.04 -31.56
CA ARG A 128 -6.42 27.94 -30.99
C ARG A 128 -5.23 28.14 -31.92
N LEU A 129 -4.76 27.06 -32.55
CA LEU A 129 -3.63 27.11 -33.49
C LEU A 129 -3.95 27.84 -34.81
N LEU A 130 -5.23 28.03 -35.13
CA LEU A 130 -5.65 28.90 -36.25
C LEU A 130 -5.60 30.39 -35.88
N ASP A 131 -6.01 30.72 -34.66
CA ASP A 131 -6.26 32.09 -34.24
C ASP A 131 -4.99 32.78 -33.69
N SER A 132 -4.01 32.02 -33.20
CA SER A 132 -2.78 32.57 -32.60
C SER A 132 -1.51 31.94 -33.16
N SER A 133 -0.45 32.76 -33.27
CA SER A 133 0.90 32.25 -33.52
C SER A 133 1.39 31.54 -32.26
N PHE A 134 1.38 30.20 -32.27
CA PHE A 134 1.93 29.39 -31.18
C PHE A 134 3.45 29.64 -31.09
N ASN A 135 3.87 30.39 -30.08
CA ASN A 135 5.26 30.77 -29.87
C ASN A 135 5.69 30.43 -28.43
N LEU A 136 6.73 29.62 -28.30
CA LEU A 136 7.31 29.19 -27.03
C LEU A 136 8.55 30.00 -26.62
N SER A 137 8.88 31.07 -27.35
CA SER A 137 9.94 31.99 -26.98
C SER A 137 9.72 32.51 -25.55
N ASP A 138 10.81 32.63 -24.80
CA ASP A 138 10.83 33.04 -23.39
C ASP A 138 10.17 32.04 -22.42
N THR A 139 10.05 30.77 -22.83
CA THR A 139 9.60 29.67 -21.97
C THR A 139 10.68 28.58 -21.89
N PRO A 140 10.73 27.78 -20.81
CA PRO A 140 11.66 26.65 -20.70
C PRO A 140 11.23 25.44 -21.55
N PHE A 141 10.10 25.55 -22.25
CA PHE A 141 9.49 24.46 -22.99
C PHE A 141 9.94 24.45 -24.44
N ILE A 142 10.17 23.26 -24.96
CA ILE A 142 10.47 23.01 -26.36
C ILE A 142 9.49 21.99 -26.93
N GLU A 143 9.37 22.00 -28.24
CA GLU A 143 8.57 21.02 -28.95
C GLU A 143 9.43 19.83 -29.33
N GLU A 144 8.88 18.63 -29.17
CA GLU A 144 9.58 17.42 -29.56
C GLU A 144 9.60 17.24 -31.09
N TYR A 145 8.44 17.46 -31.71
CA TYR A 145 8.28 17.51 -33.15
C TYR A 145 7.30 18.61 -33.51
N ASN A 146 7.51 19.21 -34.67
CA ASN A 146 6.55 20.12 -35.28
C ASN A 146 6.18 19.62 -36.68
N ARG A 147 4.95 19.96 -37.10
CA ARG A 147 4.50 19.68 -38.46
C ARG A 147 3.49 20.74 -38.89
N TYR A 148 3.56 21.11 -40.17
CA TYR A 148 2.63 22.04 -40.77
C TYR A 148 1.44 21.31 -41.38
N PHE A 149 0.23 21.73 -41.05
CA PHE A 149 -1.00 21.18 -41.58
C PHE A 149 -1.78 22.22 -42.38
N THR A 150 -2.45 21.76 -43.43
CA THR A 150 -3.50 22.49 -44.12
C THR A 150 -4.84 22.01 -43.59
N PHE A 151 -5.64 22.92 -43.07
CA PHE A 151 -6.96 22.63 -42.55
C PHE A 151 -7.98 22.83 -43.66
N LEU A 152 -8.88 21.87 -43.79
CA LEU A 152 -9.86 21.76 -44.86
C LEU A 152 -11.26 21.67 -44.25
N ASN A 153 -12.21 22.29 -44.91
CA ASN A 153 -13.64 22.16 -44.67
C ASN A 153 -14.21 21.36 -45.85
N CYS A 154 -14.69 20.16 -45.58
CA CYS A 154 -15.33 19.30 -46.56
C CYS A 154 -16.82 19.18 -46.22
N SER A 155 -17.70 19.66 -47.10
CA SER A 155 -19.13 19.40 -46.98
C SER A 155 -19.38 17.90 -47.17
N ASP A 156 -20.29 17.33 -46.39
CA ASP A 156 -20.70 15.93 -46.55
C ASP A 156 -21.14 15.71 -48.01
N SER A 157 -20.33 15.00 -48.79
CA SER A 157 -20.79 14.49 -50.07
C SER A 157 -21.83 13.43 -49.72
N SER A 158 -23.10 13.76 -49.86
CA SER A 158 -24.27 12.94 -49.54
C SER A 158 -24.40 11.64 -50.36
N ASP A 159 -23.31 11.12 -50.92
CA ASP A 159 -23.20 9.77 -51.43
C ASP A 159 -22.35 8.94 -50.47
N GLY A 160 -23.04 8.23 -49.58
CA GLY A 160 -22.48 7.27 -48.61
C GLY A 160 -21.81 6.04 -49.23
N SER A 161 -21.15 6.18 -50.38
CA SER A 161 -20.41 5.12 -51.07
C SER A 161 -18.89 5.29 -51.02
N ASN A 162 -18.34 6.38 -50.49
CA ASN A 162 -16.89 6.65 -50.46
C ASN A 162 -16.33 7.00 -49.07
N SER A 163 -16.72 6.26 -48.03
CA SER A 163 -16.06 6.27 -46.71
C SER A 163 -14.59 5.80 -46.73
N GLN A 164 -14.01 5.56 -47.92
CA GLN A 164 -12.60 5.24 -48.18
C GLN A 164 -11.80 6.36 -48.88
N MET A 165 -12.37 7.56 -49.10
CA MET A 165 -11.67 8.64 -49.82
C MET A 165 -10.98 9.70 -48.96
N ILE A 166 -10.91 9.54 -47.64
CA ILE A 166 -10.20 10.51 -46.81
C ILE A 166 -8.85 9.90 -46.42
N LEU A 167 -7.81 10.43 -47.07
CA LEU A 167 -6.41 10.04 -47.04
C LEU A 167 -5.95 9.37 -45.72
N PRO A 168 -5.13 8.31 -45.75
CA PRO A 168 -4.58 7.69 -44.55
C PRO A 168 -3.78 8.65 -43.65
N GLN A 169 -3.34 9.78 -44.20
CA GLN A 169 -2.60 10.82 -43.49
C GLN A 169 -3.45 12.02 -43.05
N SER A 170 -4.73 12.06 -43.42
CA SER A 170 -5.67 13.09 -42.97
C SER A 170 -6.14 12.80 -41.54
N ARG A 171 -6.54 13.85 -40.82
CA ARG A 171 -7.01 13.76 -39.44
C ARG A 171 -8.30 14.52 -39.29
N TYR A 172 -9.31 13.86 -38.74
CA TYR A 172 -10.60 14.46 -38.46
C TYR A 172 -10.47 15.44 -37.29
N LEU A 173 -11.02 16.65 -37.45
CA LEU A 173 -11.02 17.70 -36.43
C LEU A 173 -12.43 17.84 -35.85
N SER A 174 -12.75 17.02 -34.86
CA SER A 174 -14.10 16.94 -34.28
C SER A 174 -14.59 18.30 -33.76
N CYS A 175 -13.74 19.04 -33.06
CA CYS A 175 -14.10 20.31 -32.44
C CYS A 175 -14.27 21.49 -33.42
N LEU A 176 -13.79 21.34 -34.67
CA LEU A 176 -13.99 22.32 -35.74
C LEU A 176 -15.11 21.91 -36.69
N SER A 177 -15.59 20.66 -36.61
CA SER A 177 -16.67 20.13 -37.45
C SER A 177 -18.04 20.57 -36.94
N GLN A 178 -18.99 20.76 -37.84
CA GLN A 178 -20.38 21.13 -37.54
C GLN A 178 -21.35 20.23 -38.31
N GLU A 179 -22.66 20.43 -38.15
CA GLU A 179 -23.67 19.61 -38.84
C GLU A 179 -23.56 19.65 -40.36
N ASN A 180 -23.20 20.80 -40.94
CA ASN A 180 -23.16 21.00 -42.39
C ASN A 180 -21.78 20.81 -43.01
N TYR A 181 -20.74 20.58 -42.19
CA TYR A 181 -19.40 20.36 -42.70
C TYR A 181 -18.48 19.61 -41.74
N THR A 182 -17.55 18.85 -42.32
CA THR A 182 -16.50 18.15 -41.59
C THR A 182 -15.16 18.86 -41.78
N ALA A 183 -14.45 19.09 -40.69
CA ALA A 183 -13.14 19.69 -40.68
C ALA A 183 -12.05 18.62 -40.64
N TRP A 184 -11.02 18.79 -41.47
CA TRP A 184 -9.91 17.85 -41.59
C TRP A 184 -8.58 18.58 -41.60
N ALA A 185 -7.56 17.99 -40.99
CA ALA A 185 -6.17 18.42 -41.11
C ALA A 185 -5.39 17.45 -42.02
N LEU A 186 -4.66 17.98 -42.99
CA LEU A 186 -3.75 17.22 -43.83
C LEU A 186 -2.34 17.81 -43.75
N PRO A 187 -1.27 17.00 -43.67
CA PRO A 187 0.09 17.53 -43.75
C PRO A 187 0.27 18.40 -45.00
N THR A 188 0.87 19.58 -44.85
CA THR A 188 0.93 20.59 -45.91
C THR A 188 1.72 20.10 -47.12
N ASP A 189 2.78 19.33 -46.90
CA ASP A 189 3.56 18.65 -47.94
C ASP A 189 2.73 17.70 -48.81
N VAL A 190 1.78 16.99 -48.19
CA VAL A 190 0.84 16.11 -48.89
C VAL A 190 -0.21 16.93 -49.64
N TYR A 191 -0.71 17.99 -49.03
CA TYR A 191 -1.66 18.89 -49.70
C TYR A 191 -1.04 19.59 -50.91
N GLU A 192 0.21 20.03 -50.85
CA GLU A 192 0.87 20.69 -51.98
C GLU A 192 1.13 19.73 -53.15
N SER A 193 1.43 18.46 -52.85
CA SER A 193 1.66 17.44 -53.89
C SER A 193 0.37 16.85 -54.47
N GLN A 194 -0.73 16.82 -53.70
CA GLN A 194 -1.96 16.10 -54.07
C GLN A 194 -3.25 16.93 -53.98
N GLY A 195 -3.17 18.20 -53.59
CA GLY A 195 -4.32 19.03 -53.18
C GLY A 195 -5.38 19.28 -54.24
N ALA A 196 -5.02 19.13 -55.52
CA ALA A 196 -5.95 19.22 -56.65
C ALA A 196 -6.96 18.05 -56.74
N ILE A 197 -6.79 17.00 -55.92
CA ILE A 197 -7.61 15.78 -55.93
C ILE A 197 -8.89 15.94 -55.07
N TYR A 198 -9.05 17.04 -54.33
CA TYR A 198 -10.12 17.20 -53.33
C TYR A 198 -11.09 18.34 -53.66
N PRO A 199 -11.89 18.25 -54.75
CA PRO A 199 -12.75 19.35 -55.21
C PRO A 199 -13.94 19.64 -54.28
N SER A 200 -14.33 18.69 -53.41
CA SER A 200 -15.40 18.86 -52.42
C SER A 200 -14.95 19.54 -51.12
N CYS A 201 -13.65 19.85 -50.99
CA CYS A 201 -13.07 20.46 -49.80
C CYS A 201 -12.55 21.87 -50.10
N THR A 202 -12.89 22.81 -49.23
CA THR A 202 -12.37 24.18 -49.24
C THR A 202 -11.27 24.33 -48.19
N VAL A 203 -10.31 25.22 -48.44
CA VAL A 203 -9.20 25.45 -47.51
C VAL A 203 -9.64 26.44 -46.43
N ILE A 204 -9.54 26.03 -45.16
CA ILE A 204 -9.73 26.90 -43.99
C ILE A 204 -8.47 27.73 -43.77
N SER A 205 -7.33 27.06 -43.68
CA SER A 205 -6.03 27.69 -43.50
C SER A 205 -4.91 26.80 -44.03
N LYS A 206 -3.86 27.41 -44.57
CA LYS A 206 -2.64 26.72 -45.02
C LYS A 206 -1.55 26.90 -43.98
N THR A 207 -0.62 25.95 -43.93
CA THR A 207 0.61 26.07 -43.12
C THR A 207 0.36 26.35 -41.64
N VAL A 208 -0.65 25.72 -41.04
CA VAL A 208 -0.92 25.79 -39.61
C VAL A 208 0.19 25.04 -38.87
N TYR A 209 0.90 25.74 -37.99
CA TYR A 209 1.96 25.16 -37.18
C TYR A 209 1.36 24.36 -36.03
N VAL A 210 1.68 23.07 -35.94
CA VAL A 210 1.16 22.18 -34.91
C VAL A 210 2.31 21.47 -34.20
N PRO A 211 2.50 21.68 -32.87
CA PRO A 211 3.36 20.82 -32.07
C PRO A 211 2.70 19.44 -32.00
N VAL A 212 3.41 18.39 -32.43
CA VAL A 212 2.90 17.02 -32.41
C VAL A 212 3.77 16.14 -31.53
N PRO A 213 3.17 15.27 -30.70
CA PRO A 213 3.94 14.39 -29.81
C PRO A 213 4.66 13.26 -30.58
N TRP A 214 4.20 12.95 -31.80
CA TRP A 214 4.87 12.03 -32.73
C TRP A 214 4.53 12.32 -34.19
N LEU A 215 5.41 11.92 -35.11
CA LEU A 215 5.26 12.16 -36.57
C LEU A 215 3.96 11.59 -37.20
N ARG A 216 3.33 10.59 -36.55
CA ARG A 216 2.13 9.88 -37.05
C ARG A 216 0.84 10.18 -36.27
N TRP A 217 0.84 11.19 -35.39
CA TRP A 217 -0.24 11.45 -34.44
C TRP A 217 -1.65 11.49 -35.06
N THR A 218 -2.62 10.87 -34.36
CA THR A 218 -3.89 10.38 -34.92
C THR A 218 -5.11 11.23 -34.59
N ASP A 219 -5.05 12.15 -33.63
CA ASP A 219 -6.21 12.95 -33.23
C ASP A 219 -5.82 14.36 -32.73
N LEU A 220 -5.92 15.39 -33.59
CA LEU A 220 -5.62 16.78 -33.23
C LEU A 220 -6.47 17.38 -32.10
N SER A 221 -7.52 16.70 -31.67
CA SER A 221 -8.35 17.11 -30.55
C SER A 221 -7.88 16.58 -29.19
N ALA A 222 -6.95 15.62 -29.15
CA ALA A 222 -6.53 14.93 -27.92
C ALA A 222 -5.37 15.62 -27.14
N GLY A 223 -5.13 16.92 -27.36
CA GLY A 223 -4.06 17.68 -26.69
C GLY A 223 -2.67 17.47 -27.31
N SER A 224 -1.65 18.15 -26.80
CA SER A 224 -0.26 18.05 -27.30
C SER A 224 0.74 17.96 -26.16
N ARG A 225 2.01 17.72 -26.51
CA ARG A 225 3.11 17.51 -25.57
C ARG A 225 4.22 18.52 -25.79
N LEU A 226 4.68 19.15 -24.72
CA LEU A 226 5.92 19.91 -24.68
C LEU A 226 6.96 19.18 -23.84
N LEU A 227 8.23 19.44 -24.10
CA LEU A 227 9.36 18.93 -23.33
C LEU A 227 10.04 20.09 -22.60
N TRP A 228 10.82 19.77 -21.56
CA TRP A 228 11.79 20.70 -20.99
C TRP A 228 13.13 20.00 -20.81
N VAL A 229 14.22 20.77 -20.91
CA VAL A 229 15.59 20.26 -20.76
C VAL A 229 16.13 20.62 -19.39
N GLU A 230 16.03 21.89 -19.00
CA GLU A 230 16.45 22.38 -17.69
C GLU A 230 15.22 22.70 -16.81
N PRO A 231 15.24 22.37 -15.51
CA PRO A 231 16.29 21.63 -14.82
C PRO A 231 16.30 20.14 -15.21
N ASP A 232 17.49 19.57 -15.36
CA ASP A 232 17.66 18.14 -15.67
C ASP A 232 17.50 17.30 -14.40
N CYS A 233 16.43 16.51 -14.38
CA CYS A 233 16.05 15.62 -13.30
C CYS A 233 16.01 14.15 -13.79
N LYS A 234 16.38 13.88 -15.04
CA LYS A 234 16.10 12.61 -15.71
C LYS A 234 16.75 11.43 -15.00
N GLU A 235 18.04 11.52 -14.72
CA GLU A 235 18.80 10.48 -14.00
C GLU A 235 18.26 10.27 -12.57
N CYS A 236 17.85 11.34 -11.90
CA CYS A 236 17.32 11.28 -10.54
C CYS A 236 15.98 10.53 -10.49
N GLU A 237 15.06 10.87 -11.40
CA GLU A 237 13.75 10.21 -11.50
C GLU A 237 13.89 8.75 -11.95
N GLU A 238 14.83 8.44 -12.85
CA GLU A 238 15.13 7.06 -13.25
C GLU A 238 15.69 6.21 -12.11
N ALA A 239 16.50 6.81 -11.24
CA ALA A 239 16.99 6.18 -10.04
C ALA A 239 15.92 6.07 -8.94
N GLY A 240 14.71 6.60 -9.14
CA GLY A 240 13.62 6.62 -8.15
C GLY A 240 13.81 7.63 -7.04
N GLY A 241 14.68 8.62 -7.23
CA GLY A 241 14.88 9.74 -6.33
C GLY A 241 13.84 10.86 -6.51
N THR A 242 14.03 11.96 -5.80
CA THR A 242 13.22 13.18 -5.89
C THR A 242 14.13 14.35 -6.24
N CYS A 243 13.81 15.05 -7.32
CA CYS A 243 14.55 16.22 -7.77
C CYS A 243 14.19 17.49 -6.98
N GLY A 244 15.13 18.40 -6.77
CA GLY A 244 14.90 19.68 -6.13
C GLY A 244 16.15 20.57 -6.10
N PHE A 245 16.09 21.74 -5.48
CA PHE A 245 17.29 22.58 -5.35
C PHE A 245 18.33 21.96 -4.41
N ALA A 246 19.60 22.02 -4.80
CA ALA A 246 20.72 21.43 -4.06
C ALA A 246 21.12 22.20 -2.79
N GLY A 247 20.94 23.53 -2.78
CA GLY A 247 21.29 24.40 -1.64
C GLY A 247 20.11 25.25 -1.18
N ASP A 248 20.38 26.31 -0.40
CA ASP A 248 19.38 27.32 -0.01
C ASP A 248 19.44 28.58 -0.88
N SER A 249 20.55 28.76 -1.60
CA SER A 249 20.79 29.87 -2.53
C SER A 249 21.34 29.29 -3.85
N GLY A 250 20.88 29.83 -4.98
CA GLY A 250 21.25 29.35 -6.31
C GLY A 250 20.21 28.42 -6.97
N LEU A 251 20.44 28.13 -8.25
CA LEU A 251 19.58 27.31 -9.11
C LEU A 251 20.11 25.88 -9.30
N ASP A 252 21.18 25.51 -8.58
CA ASP A 252 21.76 24.18 -8.66
C ASP A 252 20.75 23.11 -8.23
N ILE A 253 20.73 22.02 -8.96
CA ILE A 253 19.76 20.94 -8.83
C ILE A 253 20.42 19.74 -8.15
N GLY A 254 19.72 19.15 -7.20
CA GLY A 254 20.13 17.98 -6.45
C GLY A 254 19.13 16.84 -6.58
N CYS A 255 19.62 15.62 -6.35
CA CYS A 255 18.80 14.43 -6.27
C CYS A 255 18.75 13.91 -4.83
N PHE A 256 17.53 13.71 -4.33
CA PHE A 256 17.26 13.32 -2.94
C PHE A 256 16.46 12.03 -2.89
N ASN A 257 16.28 11.46 -1.70
CA ASN A 257 15.42 10.28 -1.46
C ASN A 257 15.67 9.07 -2.37
N LEU A 258 16.89 8.92 -2.88
CA LEU A 258 17.28 7.77 -3.68
C LEU A 258 16.99 6.47 -2.90
N PRO A 259 16.38 5.46 -3.54
CA PRO A 259 16.27 4.13 -2.98
C PRO A 259 17.69 3.64 -2.70
N LYS A 260 18.11 3.65 -1.43
CA LYS A 260 19.37 3.02 -1.05
C LYS A 260 19.21 1.54 -1.38
N ASP A 261 20.11 0.98 -2.19
CA ASP A 261 20.22 -0.47 -2.44
C ASP A 261 19.80 -1.21 -1.17
N GLY A 262 18.77 -2.06 -1.29
CA GLY A 262 17.96 -2.63 -0.21
C GLY A 262 18.73 -3.39 0.87
N GLY A 263 19.57 -2.69 1.61
CA GLY A 263 20.38 -3.16 2.72
C GLY A 263 19.94 -2.38 3.95
N ILE A 264 19.42 -3.11 4.94
CA ILE A 264 19.16 -2.59 6.28
C ILE A 264 20.41 -1.79 6.72
N PRO A 265 20.28 -0.51 7.12
CA PRO A 265 21.42 0.30 7.49
C PRO A 265 22.23 -0.40 8.57
N ARG A 266 23.57 -0.29 8.54
CA ARG A 266 24.44 -1.01 9.49
C ARG A 266 24.00 -0.78 10.94
N SER A 267 23.61 0.44 11.28
CA SER A 267 23.03 0.81 12.58
C SER A 267 21.74 0.05 12.92
N ALA A 268 20.82 -0.11 11.97
CA ALA A 268 19.60 -0.88 12.16
C ALA A 268 19.88 -2.39 12.24
N LYS A 269 20.88 -2.92 11.53
CA LYS A 269 21.33 -4.31 11.70
C LYS A 269 21.82 -4.57 13.12
N TYR A 270 22.65 -3.67 13.66
CA TYR A 270 23.11 -3.76 15.05
C TYR A 270 21.97 -3.52 16.06
N GLY A 271 21.06 -2.59 15.78
CA GLY A 271 19.88 -2.33 16.61
C GLY A 271 18.94 -3.54 16.72
N ILE A 272 18.69 -4.23 15.61
CA ILE A 272 17.89 -5.46 15.58
C ILE A 272 18.61 -6.61 16.29
N ALA A 273 19.92 -6.78 16.07
CA ALA A 273 20.71 -7.81 16.72
C ALA A 273 20.76 -7.62 18.25
N ILE A 274 20.92 -6.39 18.72
CA ILE A 274 20.99 -6.07 20.15
C ILE A 274 19.60 -6.04 20.79
N GLY A 275 18.58 -5.52 20.09
CA GLY A 275 17.23 -5.34 20.62
C GLY A 275 16.35 -6.59 20.57
N ILE A 276 16.51 -7.45 19.55
CA ILE A 276 15.71 -8.67 19.38
C ILE A 276 16.58 -9.91 19.57
N GLY A 277 17.80 -9.91 19.03
CA GLY A 277 18.68 -11.07 19.06
C GLY A 277 19.16 -11.44 20.46
N ILE A 278 19.75 -10.50 21.20
CA ILE A 278 20.28 -10.78 22.55
C ILE A 278 19.16 -11.15 23.54
N PRO A 279 18.03 -10.41 23.64
CA PRO A 279 16.94 -10.79 24.54
C PRO A 279 16.27 -12.10 24.11
N GLY A 280 16.08 -12.32 22.81
CA GLY A 280 15.52 -13.56 22.28
C GLY A 280 16.39 -14.78 22.62
N LEU A 281 17.73 -14.64 22.49
CA LEU A 281 18.67 -15.69 22.86
C LEU A 281 18.66 -15.98 24.36
N LEU A 282 18.62 -14.95 25.20
CA LEU A 282 18.53 -15.11 26.67
C LEU A 282 17.21 -15.78 27.07
N CYS A 283 16.09 -15.41 26.44
CA CYS A 283 14.80 -16.07 26.63
C CYS A 283 14.84 -17.55 26.21
N LEU A 284 15.48 -17.87 25.09
CA LEU A 284 15.63 -19.25 24.62
C LEU A 284 16.45 -20.09 25.61
N ILE A 285 17.58 -19.56 26.09
CA ILE A 285 18.41 -20.23 27.11
C ILE A 285 17.62 -20.45 28.40
N GLY A 286 16.84 -19.44 28.84
CA GLY A 286 15.95 -19.56 29.99
C GLY A 286 14.88 -20.63 29.81
N LEU A 287 14.26 -20.72 28.63
CA LEU A 287 13.24 -21.71 28.30
C LEU A 287 13.82 -23.13 28.27
N VAL A 288 15.00 -23.32 27.66
CA VAL A 288 15.71 -24.60 27.66
C VAL A 288 16.08 -25.03 29.10
N GLY A 289 16.59 -24.10 29.91
CA GLY A 289 16.87 -24.37 31.33
C GLY A 289 15.62 -24.75 32.13
N TYR A 290 14.49 -24.06 31.89
CA TYR A 290 13.21 -24.37 32.50
C TYR A 290 12.70 -25.76 32.10
N LEU A 291 12.74 -26.10 30.80
CA LEU A 291 12.34 -27.41 30.30
C LEU A 291 13.24 -28.52 30.84
N TYR A 292 14.55 -28.31 30.88
CA TYR A 292 15.49 -29.27 31.47
C TYR A 292 15.24 -29.47 32.97
N GLY A 293 14.94 -28.39 33.70
CA GLY A 293 14.50 -28.43 35.09
C GLY A 293 13.21 -29.22 35.27
N ARG A 294 12.20 -29.00 34.41
CA ARG A 294 10.94 -29.76 34.44
C ARG A 294 11.15 -31.24 34.12
N VAL A 295 11.98 -31.58 33.14
CA VAL A 295 12.31 -32.97 32.79
C VAL A 295 13.08 -33.64 33.92
N LYS A 296 14.04 -32.95 34.55
CA LYS A 296 14.77 -33.47 35.71
C LYS A 296 13.85 -33.67 36.92
N SER A 297 12.95 -32.74 37.21
CA SER A 297 11.93 -32.90 38.26
C SER A 297 10.90 -33.98 37.92
N TYR A 298 10.56 -34.17 36.65
CA TYR A 298 9.71 -35.27 36.17
C TYR A 298 10.41 -36.62 36.36
N SER A 299 11.71 -36.69 36.07
CA SER A 299 12.53 -37.89 36.30
C SER A 299 12.72 -38.20 37.79
N GLN A 300 12.88 -37.17 38.65
CA GLN A 300 12.93 -37.33 40.10
C GLN A 300 11.58 -37.77 40.68
N ARG A 301 10.46 -37.29 40.14
CA ARG A 301 9.12 -37.74 40.53
C ARG A 301 8.87 -39.19 40.10
N HIS A 302 9.30 -39.61 38.92
CA HIS A 302 9.24 -41.02 38.51
C HIS A 302 10.13 -41.92 39.37
N ARG A 303 11.29 -41.43 39.81
CA ARG A 303 12.18 -42.18 40.70
C ARG A 303 11.67 -42.26 42.15
N ALA A 304 10.90 -41.26 42.61
CA ALA A 304 10.23 -41.28 43.91
C ALA A 304 8.96 -42.18 43.90
N VAL A 305 8.21 -42.19 42.81
CA VAL A 305 7.00 -43.02 42.64
C VAL A 305 7.31 -44.52 42.55
N SER A 306 8.52 -44.91 42.13
CA SER A 306 8.97 -46.31 42.15
C SER A 306 9.41 -46.84 43.52
N THR A 307 9.49 -45.99 44.56
CA THR A 307 9.97 -46.39 45.91
C THR A 307 8.95 -46.21 47.03
N GLU A 308 7.74 -45.74 46.76
CA GLU A 308 6.65 -45.70 47.75
C GLU A 308 5.38 -46.33 47.18
N PHE A 309 5.42 -47.65 46.98
CA PHE A 309 4.23 -48.49 47.05
C PHE A 309 4.26 -49.26 48.38
N SER A 310 3.86 -48.59 49.45
CA SER A 310 3.30 -49.25 50.62
C SER A 310 2.46 -48.23 51.40
N SER A 311 1.25 -48.65 51.78
CA SER A 311 0.27 -47.96 52.66
C SER A 311 -0.79 -47.06 51.99
N SER A 312 -1.89 -47.70 51.60
CA SER A 312 -3.32 -47.37 51.86
C SER A 312 -3.76 -45.90 52.10
N ILE A 313 -4.75 -45.43 51.31
CA ILE A 313 -6.18 -45.15 51.70
C ILE A 313 -6.94 -44.52 50.49
N ALA A 314 -8.27 -44.76 50.47
CA ALA A 314 -9.32 -44.63 49.45
C ALA A 314 -9.55 -43.27 48.71
N PRO A 315 -10.36 -43.26 47.61
CA PRO A 315 -10.33 -42.27 46.52
C PRO A 315 -11.53 -41.29 46.46
N GLN A 316 -11.35 -40.15 45.76
CA GLN A 316 -12.39 -39.34 45.10
C GLN A 316 -11.87 -38.90 43.71
N PRO A 317 -12.71 -38.83 42.66
CA PRO A 317 -12.26 -38.95 41.27
C PRO A 317 -11.95 -37.58 40.65
N VAL A 318 -10.71 -37.39 40.19
CA VAL A 318 -10.42 -36.40 39.15
C VAL A 318 -10.51 -37.14 37.82
N ILE A 319 -11.47 -36.75 36.98
CA ILE A 319 -11.59 -37.28 35.61
C ILE A 319 -10.34 -36.83 34.84
N ILE A 320 -9.35 -37.71 34.76
CA ILE A 320 -8.21 -37.54 33.85
C ILE A 320 -8.73 -37.92 32.46
N VAL A 321 -9.13 -36.91 31.68
CA VAL A 321 -9.40 -37.12 30.26
C VAL A 321 -8.05 -37.35 29.58
N SER A 322 -7.71 -38.61 29.34
CA SER A 322 -6.56 -38.97 28.52
C SER A 322 -6.93 -38.77 27.05
N GLY A 323 -6.01 -38.22 26.24
CA GLY A 323 -6.19 -38.12 24.79
C GLY A 323 -6.25 -39.49 24.10
N LEU A 324 -6.54 -39.49 22.81
CA LEU A 324 -6.62 -40.69 21.99
C LEU A 324 -5.21 -41.24 21.71
N ASP A 325 -5.09 -42.57 21.66
CA ASP A 325 -3.84 -43.21 21.26
C ASP A 325 -3.56 -42.98 19.77
N GLY A 326 -2.26 -42.96 19.41
CA GLY A 326 -1.83 -42.67 18.04
C GLY A 326 -2.37 -43.64 16.99
N GLN A 327 -2.61 -44.92 17.36
CA GLN A 327 -3.12 -45.92 16.43
C GLN A 327 -4.59 -45.67 16.09
N THR A 328 -5.38 -45.22 17.06
CA THR A 328 -6.78 -44.82 16.86
C THR A 328 -6.87 -43.57 15.98
N ILE A 329 -6.01 -42.57 16.21
CA ILE A 329 -5.96 -41.35 15.39
C ILE A 329 -5.59 -41.69 13.94
N GLU A 330 -4.63 -42.59 13.70
CA GLU A 330 -4.22 -42.99 12.34
C GLU A 330 -5.34 -43.59 11.49
N LYS A 331 -6.37 -44.19 12.11
CA LYS A 331 -7.53 -44.74 11.39
C LYS A 331 -8.47 -43.69 10.82
N PHE A 332 -8.36 -42.42 11.23
CA PHE A 332 -9.26 -41.37 10.75
C PHE A 332 -9.00 -41.03 9.27
N PRO A 333 -10.05 -40.76 8.46
CA PRO A 333 -9.90 -40.51 7.03
C PRO A 333 -8.89 -39.41 6.70
N LYS A 334 -7.93 -39.73 5.83
CA LYS A 334 -6.95 -38.80 5.28
C LYS A 334 -7.27 -38.54 3.81
N THR A 335 -7.35 -37.27 3.43
CA THR A 335 -7.57 -36.82 2.06
C THR A 335 -6.36 -36.02 1.61
N LEU A 336 -5.80 -36.36 0.45
CA LEU A 336 -4.80 -35.52 -0.21
C LEU A 336 -5.52 -34.45 -1.02
N LEU A 337 -5.28 -33.17 -0.72
CA LEU A 337 -6.00 -32.08 -1.38
C LEU A 337 -5.52 -31.92 -2.83
N GLY A 338 -6.43 -32.05 -3.79
CA GLY A 338 -6.12 -31.86 -5.21
C GLY A 338 -5.95 -30.39 -5.61
N GLU A 339 -5.46 -30.15 -6.82
CA GLU A 339 -5.17 -28.82 -7.38
C GLU A 339 -6.37 -27.87 -7.41
N SER A 340 -7.60 -28.40 -7.42
CA SER A 340 -8.82 -27.60 -7.40
C SER A 340 -9.13 -26.96 -6.03
N ARG A 341 -8.43 -27.37 -4.95
CA ARG A 341 -8.65 -26.95 -3.55
C ARG A 341 -10.10 -27.07 -3.05
N ARG A 342 -10.95 -27.82 -3.77
CA ARG A 342 -12.36 -28.00 -3.42
C ARG A 342 -12.48 -29.09 -2.36
N LEU A 343 -12.80 -28.67 -1.14
CA LEU A 343 -13.23 -29.59 -0.09
C LEU A 343 -14.70 -29.97 -0.28
N PRO A 344 -15.14 -31.14 0.24
CA PRO A 344 -16.52 -31.61 0.09
C PRO A 344 -17.58 -30.67 0.71
N ARG A 345 -17.19 -29.72 1.58
CA ARG A 345 -18.04 -28.63 2.06
C ARG A 345 -17.51 -27.28 1.55
N PRO A 346 -18.33 -26.46 0.85
CA PRO A 346 -17.93 -25.11 0.46
C PRO A 346 -17.87 -24.19 1.69
N GLY A 347 -16.73 -23.53 1.92
CA GLY A 347 -16.54 -22.51 2.97
C GLY A 347 -15.46 -22.78 4.02
N ASP A 348 -14.92 -24.00 4.08
CA ASP A 348 -13.90 -24.41 5.07
C ASP A 348 -12.49 -24.46 4.45
N ASN A 349 -12.01 -23.39 3.81
CA ASN A 349 -10.70 -23.38 3.13
C ASN A 349 -9.49 -23.11 4.05
N THR A 350 -9.72 -22.98 5.35
CA THR A 350 -8.70 -22.61 6.35
C THR A 350 -8.69 -23.60 7.50
N CYS A 351 -7.50 -23.97 7.99
CA CYS A 351 -7.37 -24.81 9.16
C CYS A 351 -7.59 -24.01 10.46
N PRO A 352 -8.55 -24.37 11.33
CA PRO A 352 -8.81 -23.63 12.56
C PRO A 352 -7.70 -23.70 13.63
N ILE A 353 -6.77 -24.65 13.50
CA ILE A 353 -5.69 -24.86 14.48
C ILE A 353 -4.49 -23.96 14.17
N CYS A 354 -4.05 -23.91 12.91
CA CYS A 354 -2.91 -23.09 12.49
C CYS A 354 -3.32 -21.79 11.78
N LEU A 355 -4.62 -21.62 11.52
CA LEU A 355 -5.23 -20.46 10.83
C LEU A 355 -4.72 -20.24 9.39
N ALA A 356 -4.11 -21.26 8.77
CA ALA A 356 -3.60 -21.20 7.40
C ALA A 356 -4.58 -21.80 6.38
N GLU A 357 -4.64 -21.21 5.18
CA GLU A 357 -5.40 -21.75 4.04
C GLU A 357 -4.79 -23.06 3.53
N TYR A 358 -5.64 -24.01 3.15
CA TYR A 358 -5.18 -25.30 2.62
C TYR A 358 -4.56 -25.17 1.23
N GLN A 359 -3.38 -25.77 1.06
CA GLN A 359 -2.67 -25.78 -0.21
C GLN A 359 -2.81 -27.12 -0.96
N PRO A 360 -2.69 -27.12 -2.30
CA PRO A 360 -2.67 -28.36 -3.07
C PRO A 360 -1.56 -29.29 -2.57
N LYS A 361 -1.82 -30.61 -2.60
CA LYS A 361 -0.92 -31.67 -2.14
C LYS A 361 -0.71 -31.73 -0.62
N GLU A 362 -1.42 -30.93 0.17
CA GLU A 362 -1.43 -31.08 1.63
C GLU A 362 -2.35 -32.22 2.06
N THR A 363 -1.99 -32.89 3.17
CA THR A 363 -2.78 -33.97 3.75
C THR A 363 -3.73 -33.42 4.80
N ILE A 364 -5.02 -33.53 4.52
CA ILE A 364 -6.11 -33.10 5.39
C ILE A 364 -6.70 -34.33 6.08
N ARG A 365 -6.96 -34.23 7.38
CA ARG A 365 -7.63 -35.28 8.14
C ARG A 365 -9.03 -34.83 8.51
N THR A 366 -9.98 -35.72 8.28
CA THR A 366 -11.39 -35.50 8.60
C THR A 366 -11.74 -36.20 9.90
N ILE A 367 -12.30 -35.47 10.86
CA ILE A 367 -12.78 -36.06 12.10
C ILE A 367 -14.06 -36.86 11.83
N PRO A 368 -14.11 -38.17 12.15
CA PRO A 368 -15.33 -38.96 12.05
C PRO A 368 -16.49 -38.31 12.83
N GLU A 369 -17.73 -38.62 12.44
CA GLU A 369 -18.99 -38.11 13.03
C GLU A 369 -19.33 -36.62 12.78
N CYS A 370 -18.36 -35.71 12.80
CA CYS A 370 -18.61 -34.28 12.61
C CYS A 370 -18.16 -33.75 11.24
N ASN A 371 -17.32 -34.49 10.52
CA ASN A 371 -16.82 -34.16 9.18
C ASN A 371 -16.13 -32.80 9.09
N HIS A 372 -15.43 -32.40 10.16
CA HIS A 372 -14.58 -31.21 10.17
C HIS A 372 -13.17 -31.53 9.67
N TYR A 373 -12.58 -30.59 8.94
CA TYR A 373 -11.28 -30.72 8.27
C TYR A 373 -10.19 -29.97 9.02
N PHE A 374 -9.02 -30.58 9.09
CA PHE A 374 -7.81 -29.98 9.66
C PHE A 374 -6.57 -30.51 8.92
N HIS A 375 -5.44 -29.82 8.97
CA HIS A 375 -4.16 -30.44 8.60
C HIS A 375 -3.93 -31.67 9.47
N ALA A 376 -3.54 -32.80 8.86
CA ALA A 376 -3.32 -34.05 9.58
C ALA A 376 -2.37 -33.87 10.76
N VAL A 377 -1.27 -33.13 10.58
CA VAL A 377 -0.29 -32.84 11.63
C VAL A 377 -0.92 -32.08 12.81
N CYS A 378 -1.68 -31.02 12.51
CA CYS A 378 -2.27 -30.16 13.55
C CYS A 378 -3.29 -30.90 14.41
N ILE A 379 -4.17 -31.71 13.79
CA ILE A 379 -5.21 -32.41 14.54
C ILE A 379 -4.69 -33.65 15.28
N ASP A 380 -3.62 -34.28 14.79
CA ASP A 380 -3.00 -35.43 15.45
C ASP A 380 -2.38 -35.03 16.80
N GLU A 381 -1.68 -33.89 16.85
CA GLU A 381 -1.13 -33.34 18.10
C GLU A 381 -2.24 -32.98 19.09
N TRP A 382 -3.32 -32.35 18.60
CA TRP A 382 -4.47 -32.01 19.42
C TRP A 382 -5.12 -33.25 20.03
N LEU A 383 -5.39 -34.29 19.22
CA LEU A 383 -6.13 -35.48 19.65
C LEU A 383 -5.35 -36.34 20.66
N ARG A 384 -4.01 -36.30 20.63
CA ARG A 384 -3.15 -36.92 21.65
C ARG A 384 -3.30 -36.29 23.03
N MET A 385 -3.73 -35.04 23.10
CA MET A 385 -3.95 -34.31 24.35
C MET A 385 -5.44 -34.22 24.72
N ASN A 386 -6.34 -34.19 23.74
CA ASN A 386 -7.76 -33.97 23.92
C ASN A 386 -8.59 -34.89 22.99
N PRO A 387 -9.43 -35.80 23.50
CA PRO A 387 -10.17 -36.75 22.66
C PRO A 387 -11.42 -36.15 21.99
N THR A 388 -11.40 -34.85 21.66
CA THR A 388 -12.57 -34.14 21.11
C THR A 388 -12.20 -33.23 19.94
N CYS A 389 -13.16 -33.02 19.03
CA CYS A 389 -13.00 -32.11 17.89
C CYS A 389 -12.82 -30.64 18.35
N PRO A 390 -11.80 -29.90 17.87
CA PRO A 390 -11.60 -28.49 18.24
C PRO A 390 -12.79 -27.57 17.93
N LEU A 391 -13.54 -27.87 16.86
CA LEU A 391 -14.65 -27.02 16.41
C LEU A 391 -15.95 -27.27 17.16
N CYS A 392 -16.30 -28.55 17.39
CA CYS A 392 -17.62 -28.91 17.94
C CYS A 392 -17.56 -29.69 19.26
N ARG A 393 -16.37 -29.98 19.77
CA ARG A 393 -16.10 -30.72 21.02
C ARG A 393 -16.73 -32.11 21.09
N LYS A 394 -17.23 -32.66 19.98
CA LYS A 394 -17.70 -34.05 19.89
C LYS A 394 -16.51 -35.01 19.91
N SER A 395 -16.63 -36.10 20.66
CA SER A 395 -15.66 -37.18 20.64
C SER A 395 -15.86 -38.03 19.39
N PRO A 396 -14.79 -38.35 18.62
CA PRO A 396 -14.90 -39.14 17.41
C PRO A 396 -15.22 -40.64 17.62
N ASP A 397 -15.29 -41.10 18.88
CA ASP A 397 -15.55 -42.49 19.28
C ASP A 397 -17.00 -42.77 19.74
N SER A 398 -17.97 -41.87 19.48
CA SER A 398 -19.33 -42.02 19.99
C SER A 398 -20.24 -42.92 19.14
N SER A 399 -19.80 -44.16 18.90
CA SER A 399 -20.74 -45.23 18.54
C SER A 399 -21.34 -45.82 19.82
N SER A 400 -22.64 -45.58 20.01
CA SER A 400 -23.56 -46.18 20.99
C SER A 400 -23.48 -45.70 22.46
N ARG A 401 -24.24 -44.65 22.79
CA ARG A 401 -25.16 -44.71 23.93
C ARG A 401 -26.38 -43.80 23.75
N ILE A 402 -27.50 -44.49 23.61
CA ILE A 402 -28.90 -44.05 23.52
C ILE A 402 -29.31 -43.29 24.80
N THR A 403 -29.78 -42.04 24.63
CA THR A 403 -30.86 -41.24 25.31
C THR A 403 -31.15 -41.34 26.84
N PRO A 404 -31.96 -40.43 27.46
CA PRO A 404 -32.74 -39.32 26.89
C PRO A 404 -32.57 -37.92 27.55
N SER A 405 -33.04 -36.97 26.74
CA SER A 405 -33.42 -35.59 27.05
C SER A 405 -34.42 -35.48 28.22
N CYS A 406 -34.22 -34.47 29.07
CA CYS A 406 -35.31 -33.87 29.85
C CYS A 406 -35.27 -32.35 29.71
N SER A 407 -36.37 -31.87 29.14
CA SER A 407 -36.89 -30.53 29.02
C SER A 407 -36.82 -29.72 30.32
N ALA A 408 -36.55 -28.43 30.21
CA ALA A 408 -37.27 -27.40 30.96
C ALA A 408 -37.14 -26.04 30.24
N SER A 409 -38.22 -25.69 29.53
CA SER A 409 -38.80 -24.35 29.43
C SER A 409 -38.71 -23.61 30.78
N SER A 410 -38.68 -22.29 30.94
CA SER A 410 -39.29 -21.20 30.18
C SER A 410 -39.02 -19.86 30.91
N SER A 411 -38.98 -18.77 30.15
CA SER A 411 -39.56 -17.42 30.44
C SER A 411 -39.20 -16.66 31.73
N SER A 412 -38.83 -15.37 31.57
CA SER A 412 -39.79 -14.27 31.76
C SER A 412 -39.20 -12.89 31.42
N THR A 413 -39.98 -12.15 30.65
CA THR A 413 -39.88 -10.73 30.31
C THR A 413 -40.61 -9.91 31.38
N SER A 414 -40.15 -8.68 31.63
CA SER A 414 -40.93 -7.44 31.88
C SER A 414 -40.39 -6.59 33.05
N LEU A 415 -40.16 -5.31 32.76
CA LEU A 415 -40.00 -4.22 33.72
C LEU A 415 -40.90 -3.06 33.23
N PRO A 416 -41.71 -2.45 34.11
CA PRO A 416 -42.72 -1.46 33.72
C PRO A 416 -42.25 0.01 33.89
N SER A 417 -42.93 0.90 33.14
CA SER A 417 -43.35 2.30 33.38
C SER A 417 -42.68 3.12 34.49
N SER A 418 -42.35 4.40 34.28
CA SER A 418 -43.27 5.57 34.25
C SER A 418 -42.43 6.87 34.12
N PRO A 419 -43.00 8.10 34.08
CA PRO A 419 -44.34 8.55 33.67
C PRO A 419 -44.35 9.35 32.36
#